data_AF-A0A915UPL5-F1
#
_entry.id   AF-A0A915UPL5-F1
#
_cell.length_a   1.000
_cell.length_b   1.000
_cell.length_c   1.000
_cell.angle_alpha   90.00
_cell.angle_beta   90.00
_cell.angle_gamma   90.00
#
_symmetry.space_group_name_H-M   'P 1'
#
loop_
_entity.id
_entity.type
_entity.pdbx_description
1 polymer ?
#
loop_
_entity_poly.entity_id
_entity_poly.type
_entity_poly.pdbx_seq_one_letter_code
_entity_poly.pdbx_strand_id
1 'polypeptide(L)'
;MAGKLKVAVRWQGRALPGVTQRLRAVGIAALQRAGAEEGELSVLLCDDRTMELLNRHFRHKTQAHGCAFIPRPRPPAQRHRAPG
;
A
#
# COMPACT_ATOMS: atom_id res chain seq x y z
N MET A 1 -10.80 0.77 23.64
CA MET A 1 -9.55 1.50 23.35
C MET A 1 -9.10 1.10 21.96
N ALA A 2 -9.11 2.02 20.98
CA ALA A 2 -8.60 1.72 19.65
C ALA A 2 -7.08 1.59 19.73
N GLY A 3 -6.57 0.36 19.58
CA GLY A 3 -5.13 0.12 19.46
C GLY A 3 -4.56 1.03 18.37
N LYS A 4 -3.43 1.70 18.64
CA LYS A 4 -2.79 2.57 17.66
C LYS A 4 -2.44 1.73 16.43
N LEU A 5 -3.19 1.93 15.33
CA LEU A 5 -2.91 1.30 14.04
C LEU A 5 -1.43 1.45 13.70
N LYS A 6 -0.70 0.34 13.62
CA LYS A 6 0.71 0.33 13.27
C LYS A 6 0.83 0.32 11.75
N VAL A 7 1.04 1.50 11.15
CA VAL A 7 1.22 1.63 9.70
C VAL A 7 2.69 1.80 9.33
N ALA A 8 3.24 0.86 8.56
CA ALA A 8 4.50 1.05 7.86
C ALA A 8 4.21 1.67 6.48
N VAL A 9 4.81 2.82 6.17
CA VAL A 9 4.66 3.46 4.85
C VAL A 9 6.00 3.40 4.12
N ARG A 10 6.00 2.80 2.93
CA ARG A 10 7.20 2.66 2.08
C ARG A 10 7.01 3.42 0.78
N TRP A 11 7.96 4.30 0.49
CA TRP A 11 8.00 5.05 -0.75
C TRP A 11 8.94 4.38 -1.74
N GLN A 12 8.43 4.08 -2.92
CA GLN A 12 9.24 3.65 -4.06
C GLN A 12 9.40 4.86 -4.98
N GLY A 13 10.56 5.51 -4.93
CA GLY A 13 10.86 6.74 -5.66
C GLY A 13 11.17 7.94 -4.75
N ARG A 14 11.56 9.07 -5.36
CA ARG A 14 11.89 10.30 -4.62
C ARG A 14 10.63 10.89 -4.00
N ALA A 15 10.67 11.13 -2.69
CA ALA A 15 9.59 11.78 -1.97
C ALA A 15 9.39 13.22 -2.48
N LEU A 16 8.15 13.56 -2.85
CA LEU A 16 7.74 14.92 -3.16
C LEU A 16 7.10 15.56 -1.90
N PRO A 17 7.68 16.65 -1.35
CA PRO A 17 7.13 17.33 -0.18
C PRO A 17 5.68 17.77 -0.41
N GLY A 18 4.83 17.66 0.60
CA GLY A 18 3.39 17.96 0.52
C GLY A 18 2.53 16.85 -0.09
N VAL A 19 2.90 16.33 -1.27
CA VAL A 19 2.19 15.21 -1.92
C VAL A 19 2.29 13.94 -1.08
N THR A 20 3.50 13.63 -0.61
CA THR A 20 3.77 12.44 0.21
C THR A 20 3.02 12.47 1.55
N GLN A 21 2.95 13.62 2.20
CA GLN A 21 2.23 13.78 3.47
C GLN A 21 0.72 13.60 3.29
N ARG A 22 0.15 14.17 2.23
CA ARG A 22 -1.29 14.05 1.93
C ARG A 22 -1.66 12.60 1.61
N LEU A 23 -0.87 11.92 0.77
CA LEU A 23 -1.08 10.50 0.44
C LEU A 23 -0.93 9.59 1.66
N ARG A 24 0.04 9.87 2.54
CA ARG A 24 0.20 9.17 3.81
C ARG A 24 -1.05 9.29 4.68
N ALA A 25 -1.58 10.51 4.85
CA ALA A 25 -2.79 10.74 5.63
C ALA A 25 -4.01 9.99 5.06
N VAL A 26 -4.19 10.04 3.74
CA VAL A 26 -5.28 9.32 3.04
C VAL A 26 -5.16 7.81 3.23
N GLY A 27 -3.95 7.25 3.07
CA GLY A 27 -3.71 5.82 3.22
C GLY A 27 -3.93 5.30 4.64
N ILE A 28 -3.47 6.06 5.65
CA ILE A 28 -3.73 5.72 7.07
C ILE A 28 -5.24 5.76 7.35
N ALA A 29 -5.95 6.80 6.90
CA ALA A 29 -7.40 6.91 7.10
C ALA A 29 -8.18 5.79 6.37
N ALA A 30 -7.69 5.30 5.24
CA ALA A 30 -8.27 4.15 4.56
C ALA A 30 -8.07 2.85 5.37
N LEU A 31 -6.87 2.61 5.90
CA LEU A 31 -6.57 1.45 6.74
C LEU A 31 -7.37 1.45 8.05
N GLN A 32 -7.53 2.62 8.68
CA GLN A 32 -8.37 2.78 9.87
C GLN A 32 -9.83 2.44 9.59
N ARG A 33 -10.38 2.94 8.47
CA ARG A 33 -11.76 2.63 8.05
C ARG A 33 -11.96 1.17 7.69
N ALA A 34 -10.91 0.49 7.20
CA ALA A 34 -10.94 -0.94 6.94
C ALA A 34 -10.82 -1.79 8.23
N GLY A 35 -10.66 -1.19 9.40
CA GLY A 35 -10.53 -1.90 10.68
C GLY A 35 -9.21 -2.65 10.84
N ALA A 36 -8.15 -2.24 10.13
CA ALA A 36 -6.84 -2.84 10.30
C ALA A 36 -6.23 -2.47 11.66
N GLU A 37 -5.58 -3.41 12.34
CA GLU A 37 -4.78 -3.17 13.55
C GLU A 37 -3.30 -2.95 13.20
N GLU A 38 -2.83 -3.62 12.14
CA GLU A 38 -1.52 -3.42 11.51
C GLU A 38 -1.67 -3.35 9.98
N GLY A 39 -0.86 -2.53 9.32
CA GLY A 39 -0.90 -2.40 7.86
C GLY A 39 0.41 -1.90 7.25
N GLU A 40 0.75 -2.40 6.07
CA GLU A 40 1.84 -1.86 5.25
C GLU A 40 1.24 -1.16 4.02
N LEU A 41 1.60 0.10 3.82
CA LEU A 41 1.25 0.89 2.65
C LEU A 41 2.51 1.15 1.83
N SER A 42 2.59 0.52 0.64
CA SER A 42 3.61 0.84 -0.35
C SER A 42 3.03 1.84 -1.36
N VAL A 43 3.71 2.97 -1.55
CA VAL A 43 3.32 4.01 -2.52
C VAL A 43 4.41 4.16 -3.57
N LEU A 44 4.03 4.00 -4.84
CA LEU A 44 4.87 4.22 -6.01
C LEU A 44 4.30 5.41 -6.78
N LEU A 45 5.09 6.46 -6.92
CA LEU A 45 4.79 7.55 -7.85
C LEU A 45 5.49 7.21 -9.17
N CYS A 46 4.75 7.11 -10.25
CA CYS A 46 5.27 6.73 -11.55
C CYS A 46 4.56 7.49 -12.67
N ASP A 47 5.16 7.47 -13.86
CA ASP A 47 4.58 8.06 -15.06
C ASP A 47 3.49 7.17 -15.67
N ASP A 48 2.75 7.72 -16.63
CA ASP A 48 1.65 7.02 -17.29
C ASP A 48 2.10 5.73 -17.98
N ARG A 49 3.31 5.72 -18.56
CA ARG A 49 3.90 4.55 -19.19
C ARG A 49 4.14 3.42 -18.19
N THR A 50 4.71 3.72 -17.04
CA THR A 50 4.92 2.73 -15.98
C THR A 50 3.58 2.25 -15.43
N MET A 51 2.60 3.15 -15.31
CA MET A 51 1.25 2.81 -14.88
C MET A 51 0.54 1.86 -15.85
N GLU A 52 0.65 2.08 -17.17
CA GLU A 52 0.15 1.17 -18.20
C GLU A 52 0.76 -0.22 -18.07
N LEU A 53 2.08 -0.29 -17.87
CA LEU A 53 2.79 -1.56 -17.68
C LEU A 53 2.30 -2.30 -16.43
N LEU A 54 2.11 -1.60 -15.31
CA LEU A 54 1.59 -2.17 -14.07
C LEU A 54 0.14 -2.64 -14.22
N ASN A 55 -0.72 -1.84 -14.86
CA ASN A 55 -2.10 -2.22 -15.14
C ASN A 55 -2.18 -3.44 -16.05
N ARG A 56 -1.31 -3.52 -17.07
CA ARG A 56 -1.26 -4.68 -17.96
C ARG A 56 -0.80 -5.92 -17.21
N HIS A 57 0.20 -5.79 -16.35
CA HIS A 57 0.78 -6.91 -15.62
C HIS A 57 -0.15 -7.45 -14.52
N PHE A 58 -0.70 -6.58 -13.68
CA PHE A 58 -1.47 -7.00 -12.49
C PHE A 58 -2.98 -7.04 -12.72
N ARG A 59 -3.50 -6.27 -13.68
CA ARG A 59 -4.95 -6.12 -13.91
C ARG A 59 -5.38 -6.52 -15.32
N HIS A 60 -4.44 -6.92 -16.19
CA HIS A 60 -4.68 -7.21 -17.60
C HIS A 60 -5.39 -6.07 -18.37
N LYS A 61 -5.18 -4.81 -17.94
CA LYS A 61 -5.73 -3.61 -18.58
C LYS A 61 -4.63 -2.83 -19.30
N THR A 62 -4.88 -2.42 -20.53
CA THR A 62 -3.90 -1.68 -21.37
C THR A 62 -3.91 -0.17 -21.18
N GLN A 63 -4.84 0.39 -20.42
CA GLN A 63 -5.00 1.82 -20.26
C GLN A 63 -4.36 2.33 -18.96
N ALA A 64 -3.66 3.46 -19.04
CA ALA A 64 -3.22 4.21 -17.87
C ALA A 64 -4.46 4.72 -17.12
N HIS A 65 -4.49 4.52 -15.81
CA HIS A 65 -5.51 5.10 -14.93
C HIS A 65 -4.78 5.92 -13.87
N GLY A 66 -5.35 7.03 -13.40
CA GLY A 66 -4.68 7.94 -12.46
C GLY A 66 -4.26 7.30 -11.12
N CYS A 67 -4.75 6.10 -10.76
CA CYS A 67 -4.25 5.29 -9.65
C CYS A 67 -4.56 3.80 -9.82
N ALA A 68 -3.75 2.93 -9.19
CA ALA A 68 -3.90 1.48 -9.20
C ALA A 68 -3.60 0.93 -7.82
N PHE A 69 -4.46 0.03 -7.33
CA PHE A 69 -4.27 -0.67 -6.07
C PHE A 69 -3.89 -2.12 -6.35
N ILE A 70 -2.73 -2.53 -5.84
CA ILE A 70 -2.21 -3.89 -5.98
C ILE A 70 -2.17 -4.51 -4.57
N PRO A 71 -3.05 -5.48 -4.27
CA PRO A 71 -3.01 -6.14 -2.97
C PRO A 71 -1.71 -6.94 -2.84
N ARG A 72 -0.98 -6.72 -1.75
CA ARG A 72 0.10 -7.61 -1.34
C ARG A 72 -0.53 -8.83 -0.64
N PRO A 73 -0.11 -10.06 -0.94
CA PRO A 73 -0.51 -11.20 -0.13
C PRO A 73 -0.04 -10.98 1.31
N ARG A 74 -0.91 -11.28 2.29
CA ARG A 74 -0.49 -11.32 3.69
C ARG A 74 0.68 -12.32 3.80
N PRO A 75 1.79 -11.98 4.45
CA PRO A 75 2.77 -12.98 4.80
C PRO A 75 2.06 -14.09 5.61
N PRO A 76 2.42 -15.37 5.42
CA PRO A 76 1.85 -16.44 6.22
C PRO A 76 2.08 -16.09 7.70
N ALA A 77 1.02 -16.16 8.51
CA ALA A 77 1.14 -16.01 9.95
C ALA A 77 2.25 -16.94 10.42
N GLN A 78 3.31 -16.38 11.00
CA GLN A 78 4.38 -17.17 11.58
C GLN A 78 3.72 -18.09 12.61
N ARG A 79 3.59 -19.38 12.28
CA ARG A 79 3.15 -20.38 13.24
C ARG A 79 4.18 -20.35 14.35
N HIS A 80 3.81 -19.75 15.49
CA HIS A 80 4.57 -19.91 16.71
C HIS A 80 4.69 -21.41 16.95
N ARG A 81 5.89 -21.95 16.74
CA ARG A 81 6.26 -23.27 17.26
C ARG A 81 6.05 -23.18 18.76
N ALA A 82 5.05 -23.90 19.26
CA ALA A 82 4.98 -24.19 20.69
C ALA A 82 6.29 -24.89 21.08
N PRO A 83 6.97 -24.47 22.15
CA PRO A 83 8.04 -25.29 22.71
C PRO A 83 7.39 -26.56 23.26
N GLY A 84 7.81 -27.70 22.73
CA GLY A 84 7.58 -29.00 23.34
C GLY A 84 8.59 -29.28 24.44
#